data_AF-A0A924BWK3-F1
#
_entry.id   AF-A0A924BWK3-F1
#
_cell.length_a   1.000
_cell.length_b   1.000
_cell.length_c   1.000
_cell.angle_alpha   90.00
_cell.angle_beta   90.00
_cell.angle_gamma   90.00
#
_symmetry.space_group_name_H-M   'P 1'
#
loop_
_entity.id
_entity.type
_entity.pdbx_description
1 polymer ?
#
loop_
_entity_poly.entity_id
_entity_poly.type
_entity_poly.pdbx_seq_one_letter_code
_entity_poly.pdbx_strand_id
1 'polypeptide(L)'
;VSGLRAALDDLARATPAAASVGALTLARALAAKTATVRYDAFLDLVPAYLATAARGLTGNRLARAIDRWEQATSLAASAVPLSLEPQSVAFRLAELVADLSRIGQPHEIA
;
A
#
# COMPACT_ATOMS: atom_id res chain seq x y z
N VAL A 1 -3.02 14.24 6.28
CA VAL A 1 -3.12 13.15 5.28
C VAL A 1 -2.31 13.41 4.00
N SER A 2 -2.11 14.67 3.58
CA SER A 2 -1.41 15.01 2.32
C SER A 2 0.00 14.41 2.19
N GLY A 3 0.81 14.43 3.24
CA GLY A 3 2.15 13.82 3.23
C GLY A 3 2.14 12.29 3.12
N LEU A 4 1.10 11.63 3.61
CA LEU A 4 0.96 10.17 3.54
C LEU A 4 0.61 9.72 2.12
N ARG A 5 -0.29 10.47 1.46
CA ARG A 5 -0.60 10.29 0.04
C ARG A 5 0.66 10.44 -0.82
N ALA A 6 1.46 11.48 -0.59
CA ALA A 6 2.70 11.71 -1.32
C ALA A 6 3.71 10.55 -1.15
N ALA A 7 3.81 9.98 0.05
CA ALA A 7 4.65 8.80 0.28
C ALA A 7 4.15 7.56 -0.47
N LEU A 8 2.83 7.32 -0.52
CA LEU A 8 2.24 6.23 -1.31
C LEU A 8 2.48 6.40 -2.81
N ASP A 9 2.38 7.63 -3.29
CA ASP A 9 2.69 8.02 -4.68
C ASP A 9 4.16 7.74 -5.03
N ASP A 10 5.09 8.04 -4.12
CA ASP A 10 6.51 7.75 -4.29
C ASP A 10 6.76 6.22 -4.35
N LEU A 11 6.17 5.46 -3.43
CA LEU A 11 6.26 3.99 -3.41
C LEU A 11 5.72 3.36 -4.70
N ALA A 12 4.60 3.87 -5.22
CA ALA A 12 3.99 3.34 -6.44
C ALA A 12 4.81 3.61 -7.71
N ARG A 13 5.73 4.58 -7.68
CA ARG A 13 6.63 4.93 -8.81
C ARG A 13 8.06 4.41 -8.64
N ALA A 14 8.45 4.05 -7.43
CA ALA A 14 9.78 3.56 -7.12
C ALA A 14 10.06 2.20 -7.78
N THR A 15 11.34 1.90 -8.01
CA THR A 15 11.78 0.54 -8.37
C THR A 15 11.47 -0.41 -7.21
N PRO A 16 11.30 -1.72 -7.44
CA PRO A 16 10.96 -2.66 -6.38
C PRO A 16 11.91 -2.58 -5.17
N ALA A 17 13.22 -2.44 -5.41
CA ALA A 17 14.21 -2.30 -4.34
C ALA A 17 14.05 -1.00 -3.53
N ALA A 18 13.83 0.14 -4.21
CA ALA A 18 13.62 1.41 -3.54
C ALA A 18 12.26 1.46 -2.81
N ALA A 19 11.23 0.83 -3.38
CA ALA A 19 9.91 0.75 -2.80
C ALA A 19 9.90 -0.06 -1.49
N SER A 20 10.64 -1.18 -1.41
CA SER A 20 10.79 -1.93 -0.16
C SER A 20 11.47 -1.11 0.95
N VAL A 21 12.49 -0.32 0.60
CA VAL A 21 13.17 0.59 1.56
C VAL A 21 12.22 1.70 2.03
N GLY A 22 11.48 2.30 1.09
CA GLY A 22 10.47 3.31 1.41
C GLY A 22 9.35 2.75 2.29
N ALA A 23 8.86 1.55 1.98
CA ALA A 23 7.82 0.85 2.74
C ALA A 23 8.26 0.61 4.19
N LEU A 24 9.48 0.14 4.40
CA LEU A 24 10.05 -0.06 5.73
C LEU A 24 10.20 1.27 6.50
N THR A 25 10.64 2.32 5.82
CA THR A 25 10.79 3.66 6.41
C THR A 25 9.43 4.23 6.84
N LEU A 26 8.42 4.11 5.98
CA LEU A 26 7.05 4.53 6.26
C LEU A 26 6.44 3.74 7.43
N ALA A 27 6.63 2.41 7.43
CA ALA A 27 6.13 1.55 8.50
C ALA A 27 6.72 1.92 9.86
N ARG A 28 8.02 2.18 9.94
CA ARG A 28 8.68 2.64 11.17
C ARG A 28 8.14 3.99 11.66
N ALA A 29 7.88 4.92 10.73
CA ALA A 29 7.32 6.22 11.08
C ALA A 29 5.87 6.12 11.63
N LEU A 30 5.08 5.17 11.12
CA LEU A 30 3.71 4.92 11.56
C LEU A 30 3.61 4.08 12.84
N ALA A 31 4.64 3.29 13.15
CA ALA A 31 4.73 2.50 14.38
C ALA A 31 5.08 3.34 15.64
N ALA A 32 5.45 4.61 15.47
CA ALA A 32 5.71 5.50 16.58
C ALA A 32 4.44 5.70 17.44
N LYS A 33 4.58 5.67 18.77
CA LYS A 33 3.45 5.79 19.72
C LYS A 33 2.62 7.07 19.55
N THR A 34 3.21 8.14 18.99
CA THR A 34 2.54 9.41 18.70
C THR A 34 1.88 9.45 17.33
N ALA A 35 2.07 8.41 16.51
CA ALA A 35 1.57 8.32 15.15
C ALA A 35 0.23 7.58 15.03
N THR A 36 -0.44 7.23 16.14
CA THR A 36 -1.73 6.50 16.14
C THR A 36 -2.76 7.10 15.17
N VAL A 37 -2.94 8.42 15.19
CA VAL A 37 -3.87 9.12 14.27
C VAL A 37 -3.44 9.00 12.81
N ARG A 38 -2.13 8.98 12.53
CA ARG A 38 -1.60 8.80 11.16
C ARG A 38 -1.72 7.35 10.71
N TYR A 39 -1.54 6.39 11.61
CA TYR A 39 -1.70 4.97 11.35
C TYR A 39 -3.16 4.63 11.04
N ASP A 40 -4.11 5.12 11.83
CA ASP A 40 -5.54 4.95 11.57
C ASP A 40 -5.94 5.52 10.20
N ALA A 41 -5.52 6.76 9.92
CA ALA A 41 -5.71 7.36 8.60
C ALA A 41 -5.00 6.59 7.46
N PHE A 42 -3.93 5.85 7.75
CA PHE A 42 -3.24 5.01 6.77
C PHE A 42 -4.02 3.74 6.45
N LEU A 43 -4.66 3.13 7.45
CA LEU A 43 -5.52 1.95 7.27
C LEU A 43 -6.69 2.25 6.32
N ASP A 44 -7.28 3.43 6.40
CA ASP A 44 -8.33 3.87 5.48
C ASP A 44 -7.79 4.32 4.10
N LEU A 45 -6.63 4.98 4.10
CA LEU A 45 -6.09 5.59 2.89
C LEU A 45 -5.57 4.56 1.87
N VAL A 46 -4.92 3.49 2.33
CA VAL A 46 -4.29 2.50 1.42
C VAL A 46 -5.33 1.78 0.55
N PRO A 47 -6.44 1.22 1.09
CA PRO A 47 -7.51 0.65 0.28
C PRO A 47 -8.09 1.66 -0.72
N ALA A 48 -8.34 2.91 -0.30
CA ALA A 48 -8.86 3.94 -1.19
C ALA A 48 -7.87 4.29 -2.32
N TYR A 49 -6.56 4.29 -2.04
CA TYR A 49 -5.51 4.49 -3.03
C TYR A 49 -5.51 3.36 -4.08
N LEU A 50 -5.50 2.10 -3.65
CA LEU A 50 -5.52 0.93 -4.53
C LEU A 50 -6.78 0.87 -5.39
N ALA A 51 -7.95 1.16 -4.81
CA ALA A 51 -9.21 1.22 -5.55
C ALA A 51 -9.17 2.28 -6.66
N THR A 52 -8.57 3.44 -6.39
CA THR A 52 -8.39 4.50 -7.38
C THR A 52 -7.44 4.08 -8.49
N ALA A 53 -6.31 3.46 -8.14
CA ALA A 53 -5.34 2.96 -9.11
C ALA A 53 -5.94 1.88 -10.03
N ALA A 54 -6.80 1.01 -9.48
CA ALA A 54 -7.47 -0.03 -10.23
C ALA A 54 -8.40 0.53 -11.33
N ARG A 55 -9.06 1.69 -11.12
CA ARG A 55 -10.00 2.26 -12.11
C ARG A 55 -9.37 2.59 -13.46
N GLY A 56 -8.05 2.84 -13.50
CA GLY A 56 -7.31 3.12 -14.74
C GLY A 56 -6.80 1.88 -15.48
N LEU A 57 -7.03 0.68 -14.93
CA LEU A 57 -6.48 -0.57 -15.45
C LEU A 57 -7.55 -1.42 -16.14
N THR A 58 -7.11 -2.29 -17.04
CA THR A 58 -7.98 -3.22 -17.77
C THR A 58 -7.35 -4.61 -17.88
N GLY A 59 -8.19 -5.63 -18.13
CA GLY A 59 -7.75 -7.01 -18.33
C GLY A 59 -7.00 -7.60 -17.12
N ASN A 60 -5.91 -8.32 -17.38
CA ASN A 60 -5.11 -8.98 -16.34
C ASN A 60 -4.53 -8.00 -15.31
N ARG A 61 -4.24 -6.75 -15.73
CA ARG A 61 -3.71 -5.71 -14.83
C ARG A 61 -4.77 -5.27 -13.82
N LEU A 62 -6.03 -5.14 -14.26
CA LEU A 62 -7.16 -4.85 -13.37
C LEU A 62 -7.36 -5.98 -12.36
N ALA A 63 -7.36 -7.23 -12.81
CA ALA A 63 -7.53 -8.38 -11.91
C ALA A 63 -6.46 -8.41 -10.80
N ARG A 64 -5.19 -8.19 -11.16
CA ARG A 64 -4.10 -8.09 -10.16
C ARG A 64 -4.27 -6.90 -9.22
N ALA A 65 -4.72 -5.75 -9.70
CA ALA A 65 -4.95 -4.58 -8.85
C ALA A 65 -6.11 -4.78 -7.87
N ILE A 66 -7.18 -5.44 -8.30
CA ILE A 66 -8.31 -5.82 -7.44
C ILE A 66 -7.84 -6.79 -6.35
N ASP A 67 -7.07 -7.82 -6.70
CA ASP A 67 -6.49 -8.76 -5.73
C ASP A 67 -5.66 -8.03 -4.65
N ARG A 68 -4.88 -7.01 -5.03
CA ARG A 68 -4.13 -6.20 -4.04
C ARG A 68 -5.02 -5.31 -3.20
N TRP A 69 -6.06 -4.75 -3.80
CA TRP A 69 -7.07 -3.98 -3.07
C TRP A 69 -7.81 -4.85 -2.04
N GLU A 70 -8.20 -6.08 -2.38
CA GLU A 70 -8.86 -7.01 -1.48
C GLU A 70 -7.93 -7.40 -0.31
N GLN A 71 -6.67 -7.75 -0.61
CA GLN A 71 -5.67 -8.03 0.42
C GLN A 71 -5.45 -6.86 1.37
N ALA A 72 -5.35 -5.64 0.84
CA ALA A 72 -5.16 -4.44 1.65
C ALA A 72 -6.39 -4.15 2.53
N THR A 73 -7.58 -4.27 1.97
CA THR A 73 -8.85 -4.03 2.68
C THR A 73 -9.02 -5.04 3.81
N SER A 74 -8.80 -6.33 3.53
CA SER A 74 -8.89 -7.40 4.54
C SER A 74 -7.87 -7.20 5.67
N LEU A 75 -6.62 -6.87 5.33
CA LEU A 75 -5.57 -6.60 6.31
C LEU A 75 -5.88 -5.37 7.18
N ALA A 76 -6.33 -4.27 6.58
CA ALA A 76 -6.68 -3.06 7.31
C ALA A 76 -7.87 -3.30 8.25
N ALA A 77 -8.91 -4.00 7.79
CA ALA A 77 -10.10 -4.32 8.60
C ALA A 77 -9.77 -5.24 9.79
N SER A 78 -8.79 -6.14 9.65
CA SER A 78 -8.38 -7.07 10.70
C SER A 78 -7.32 -6.51 11.66
N ALA A 79 -6.65 -5.41 11.30
CA ALA A 79 -5.55 -4.84 12.08
C ALA A 79 -5.95 -4.39 13.49
N VAL A 80 -7.04 -3.62 13.61
CA VAL A 80 -7.52 -3.12 14.92
C VAL A 80 -8.18 -4.22 15.75
N PRO A 81 -9.13 -5.02 15.22
CA PRO A 81 -9.81 -6.05 16.00
C PRO A 81 -8.89 -7.14 16.53
N LEU A 82 -7.87 -7.53 15.75
CA LEU A 82 -6.90 -8.56 16.14
C LEU A 82 -5.69 -7.99 16.89
N SER A 83 -5.66 -6.67 17.16
CA SER A 83 -4.51 -5.98 17.76
C SER A 83 -3.18 -6.36 17.08
N LEU A 84 -3.19 -6.37 15.75
CA LEU A 84 -2.00 -6.69 14.98
C LEU A 84 -0.91 -5.62 15.20
N GLU A 85 0.34 -6.04 15.04
CA GLU A 85 1.49 -5.17 15.25
C GLU A 85 1.54 -4.06 14.17
N PRO A 86 1.46 -2.77 14.56
CA PRO A 86 1.27 -1.67 13.61
C PRO A 86 2.37 -1.52 12.56
N GLN A 87 3.62 -1.82 12.90
CA GLN A 87 4.74 -1.73 11.95
C GLN A 87 4.60 -2.81 10.87
N SER A 88 4.28 -4.04 11.28
CA SER A 88 4.07 -5.17 10.37
C SER A 88 2.90 -4.93 9.41
N VAL A 89 1.76 -4.47 9.94
CA VAL A 89 0.59 -4.10 9.12
C VAL A 89 0.93 -2.96 8.16
N ALA A 90 1.55 -1.89 8.65
CA ALA A 90 1.90 -0.73 7.84
C ALA A 90 2.87 -1.10 6.71
N PHE A 91 3.87 -1.94 7.00
CA PHE A 91 4.82 -2.44 6.01
C PHE A 91 4.12 -3.25 4.93
N ARG A 92 3.28 -4.23 5.31
CA ARG A 92 2.55 -5.09 4.36
C ARG A 92 1.62 -4.29 3.46
N LEU A 93 0.91 -3.31 4.00
CA LEU A 93 0.07 -2.40 3.22
C LEU A 93 0.90 -1.54 2.25
N ALA A 94 2.05 -1.03 2.69
CA ALA A 94 2.96 -0.27 1.83
C ALA A 94 3.55 -1.14 0.69
N GLU A 95 3.86 -2.41 0.94
CA GLU A 95 4.31 -3.36 -0.10
C GLU A 95 3.23 -3.65 -1.15
N LEU A 96 1.96 -3.74 -0.74
CA LEU A 96 0.84 -3.89 -1.68
C LEU A 96 0.73 -2.69 -2.64
N VAL A 97 1.01 -1.48 -2.15
CA VAL A 97 1.07 -0.26 -2.98
C VAL A 97 2.30 -0.24 -3.88
N ALA A 98 3.47 -0.64 -3.36
CA ALA A 98 4.70 -0.73 -4.14
C ALA A 98 4.57 -1.63 -5.38
N ASP A 99 3.80 -2.73 -5.27
CA ASP A 99 3.62 -3.65 -6.37
C ASP A 99 2.71 -3.13 -7.50
N LEU A 100 2.02 -2.00 -7.32
CA LEU A 100 1.33 -1.33 -8.41
C LEU A 100 2.27 -0.97 -9.56
N SER A 101 3.53 -0.62 -9.25
CA SER A 101 4.56 -0.36 -10.26
C SER A 101 4.71 -1.57 -11.19
N ARG A 102 4.70 -2.79 -10.65
CA ARG A 102 4.80 -4.06 -11.36
C ARG A 102 3.56 -4.37 -12.19
N ILE A 103 2.37 -4.02 -11.70
CA ILE A 103 1.11 -4.19 -12.43
C ILE A 103 1.07 -3.29 -13.68
N GLY A 104 1.65 -2.09 -13.60
CA GLY A 104 1.71 -1.15 -14.71
C GLY A 104 2.72 -1.52 -15.80
N GLN A 105 3.78 -2.28 -15.47
CA GLN A 105 4.78 -2.70 -16.45
C GLN A 105 4.14 -3.62 -17.50
N PRO A 106 4.22 -3.29 -18.80
CA PRO A 106 3.92 -4.25 -19.83
C PRO A 106 4.91 -5.41 -19.66
N HIS A 107 4.41 -6.60 -19.36
CA HIS A 107 5.20 -7.81 -19.52
C HIS A 107 5.43 -7.98 -21.03
N GLU A 108 6.51 -7.39 -21.55
CA GLU A 108 7.06 -7.75 -22.86
C GLU A 108 7.36 -9.24 -22.82
N ILE A 109 6.47 -10.01 -23.44
CA ILE A 109 6.75 -11.38 -23.85
C ILE A 109 7.66 -11.28 -25.07
N ALA A 110 8.93 -11.63 -24.89
CA ALA A 110 9.86 -11.95 -25.97
C ALA A 110 9.46 -13.27 -26.65
#